data_AF-A0A7Y5NNG7-F1
#
_entry.id   AF-A0A7Y5NNG7-F1
#
_cell.length_a   1.000
_cell.length_b   1.000
_cell.length_c   1.000
_cell.angle_alpha   90.00
_cell.angle_beta   90.00
_cell.angle_gamma   90.00
#
_symmetry.space_group_name_H-M   'P 1'
#
loop_
_entity.id
_entity.type
_entity.pdbx_description
1 polymer ?
#
loop_
_entity_poly.entity_id
_entity_poly.type
_entity_poly.pdbx_seq_one_letter_code
_entity_poly.pdbx_strand_id
1 'polypeptide(L)'
;MAPDPAETATDGSSAGSGYRVPKGTRFPGACVKCGRPDGLTAQRKTFSYVSPTVYVAFSFGCVGMVVGAFFYFLARKTMDLTIPTCSRCRQVWDRASRWPPMFFAGSLVATLVATISAWKAATDRLWLPMCVGLAATLLGTFALHSRSRKSSLWAKSIDESAAVIVGIHPTVVAELRRPARSNVIACAAVSDSDRSLNVT
;
A
#
# COMPACT_ATOMS: atom_id res chain seq x y z
N MET A 1 7.46 -24.93 -27.25
CA MET A 1 7.63 -23.90 -26.21
C MET A 1 6.25 -23.36 -25.90
N ALA A 2 5.58 -23.94 -24.91
CA ALA A 2 4.20 -23.58 -24.58
C ALA A 2 4.19 -22.21 -23.89
N PRO A 3 3.29 -21.28 -24.25
CA PRO A 3 3.16 -20.02 -23.55
C PRO A 3 2.79 -20.29 -22.09
N ASP A 4 3.52 -19.65 -21.17
CA ASP A 4 3.30 -19.74 -19.73
C ASP A 4 1.85 -19.33 -19.41
N PRO A 5 1.06 -20.13 -18.66
CA PRO A 5 -0.31 -19.78 -18.26
C PRO A 5 -0.37 -18.62 -17.24
N ALA A 6 0.69 -17.83 -17.12
CA ALA A 6 0.80 -16.66 -16.26
C ALA A 6 0.44 -15.34 -16.96
N GLU A 7 0.20 -15.33 -18.28
CA GLU A 7 0.05 -14.10 -19.06
C GLU A 7 -1.39 -13.77 -19.49
N THR A 8 -2.37 -14.62 -19.16
CA THR A 8 -3.80 -14.36 -19.44
C THR A 8 -4.61 -13.86 -18.24
N ALA A 9 -3.95 -13.49 -17.14
CA ALA A 9 -4.61 -12.97 -15.93
C ALA A 9 -4.46 -11.45 -15.73
N THR A 10 -4.15 -10.69 -16.78
CA THR A 10 -4.11 -9.23 -16.77
C THR A 10 -5.22 -8.69 -17.64
N ASP A 11 -6.34 -8.33 -17.00
CA ASP A 11 -7.31 -7.28 -17.38
C ASP A 11 -8.73 -7.52 -16.83
N GLY A 12 -8.87 -8.48 -15.91
CA GLY A 12 -9.96 -8.48 -14.92
C GLY A 12 -9.77 -7.44 -13.83
N SER A 13 -9.48 -6.18 -14.22
CA SER A 13 -9.46 -5.04 -13.31
C SER A 13 -10.86 -4.86 -12.78
N SER A 14 -11.14 -5.50 -11.64
CA SER A 14 -12.26 -5.23 -10.75
C SER A 14 -12.06 -3.83 -10.14
N ALA A 15 -11.96 -2.82 -10.99
CA ALA A 15 -11.73 -1.44 -10.67
C ALA A 15 -13.01 -0.85 -10.07
N GLY A 16 -13.26 -1.12 -8.79
CA GLY A 16 -14.31 -0.37 -8.09
C GLY A 16 -14.65 -0.85 -6.70
N SER A 17 -14.89 -2.14 -6.53
CA SER A 17 -15.35 -2.68 -5.25
C SER A 17 -14.16 -3.13 -4.41
N GLY A 18 -13.59 -2.23 -3.62
CA GLY A 18 -12.67 -2.62 -2.57
C GLY A 18 -13.34 -3.61 -1.62
N TYR A 19 -12.59 -4.59 -1.13
CA TYR A 19 -13.10 -5.58 -0.18
C TYR A 19 -12.84 -5.11 1.24
N ARG A 20 -13.87 -5.12 2.09
CA ARG A 20 -13.78 -4.69 3.49
C ARG A 20 -13.22 -5.84 4.33
N VAL A 21 -11.99 -5.68 4.80
CA VAL A 21 -11.28 -6.66 5.65
C VAL A 21 -11.33 -6.20 7.10
N PRO A 22 -11.96 -6.94 8.02
CA PRO A 22 -11.94 -6.64 9.45
C PRO A 22 -10.51 -6.66 10.01
N LYS A 23 -10.26 -5.85 11.05
CA LYS A 23 -8.99 -5.90 11.80
C LYS A 23 -8.78 -7.30 12.39
N GLY A 24 -7.54 -7.79 12.31
CA GLY A 24 -7.17 -9.12 12.82
C GLY A 24 -7.60 -10.30 11.94
N THR A 25 -8.19 -10.06 10.76
CA THR A 25 -8.54 -11.14 9.84
C THR A 25 -7.28 -11.87 9.38
N ARG A 26 -7.25 -13.19 9.55
CA ARG A 26 -6.23 -14.05 8.95
C ARG A 26 -6.62 -14.29 7.50
N PHE A 27 -5.73 -13.94 6.58
CA PHE A 27 -5.92 -14.25 5.17
C PHE A 27 -5.78 -15.77 4.94
N PRO A 28 -6.51 -16.32 3.95
CA PRO A 28 -6.39 -17.74 3.61
C PRO A 28 -4.99 -18.09 3.11
N GLY A 29 -4.71 -19.40 3.03
CA GLY A 29 -3.45 -19.97 2.54
C GLY A 29 -3.25 -19.81 1.03
N ALA A 30 -3.44 -18.60 0.49
CA ALA A 30 -3.24 -18.25 -0.91
C ALA A 30 -2.65 -16.84 -1.04
N CYS A 31 -1.83 -16.62 -2.06
CA CYS A 31 -1.18 -15.34 -2.28
C CYS A 31 -2.22 -14.27 -2.61
N VAL A 32 -2.23 -13.17 -1.86
CA VAL A 32 -3.27 -12.12 -1.99
C VAL A 32 -3.27 -11.42 -3.36
N LYS A 33 -2.16 -11.45 -4.10
CA LYS A 33 -2.07 -10.85 -5.45
C LYS A 33 -2.34 -11.82 -6.59
N CYS A 34 -1.81 -13.04 -6.54
CA CYS A 34 -1.86 -13.98 -7.66
C CYS A 34 -2.69 -15.24 -7.39
N GLY A 35 -3.21 -15.41 -6.17
CA GLY A 35 -4.03 -16.57 -5.80
C GLY A 35 -3.29 -17.90 -5.65
N ARG A 36 -1.97 -17.97 -5.89
CA ARG A 36 -1.21 -19.23 -5.77
C ARG A 36 -1.11 -19.70 -4.30
N PRO A 37 -1.29 -20.99 -4.00
CA PRO A 37 -1.19 -21.55 -2.66
C PRO A 37 0.25 -21.87 -2.20
N ASP A 38 1.22 -21.93 -3.13
CA ASP A 38 2.56 -22.43 -2.80
C ASP A 38 3.55 -21.32 -2.44
N GLY A 39 4.51 -21.67 -1.57
CA GLY A 39 5.65 -20.78 -1.24
C GLY A 39 5.24 -19.48 -0.56
N LEU A 40 4.20 -19.53 0.26
CA LEU A 40 3.63 -18.38 0.94
C LEU A 40 4.54 -17.93 2.09
N THR A 41 4.87 -16.65 2.10
CA THR A 41 5.50 -16.00 3.24
C THR A 41 4.54 -14.98 3.82
N ALA A 42 4.22 -15.13 5.11
CA ALA A 42 3.41 -14.18 5.84
C ALA A 42 4.25 -12.92 6.11
N GLN A 43 3.84 -11.79 5.55
CA GLN A 43 4.51 -10.52 5.77
C GLN A 43 3.56 -9.55 6.49
N ARG A 44 4.01 -9.03 7.64
CA ARG A 44 3.32 -7.92 8.29
C ARG A 44 3.52 -6.66 7.45
N LYS A 45 2.42 -6.06 7.00
CA LYS A 45 2.39 -4.81 6.25
C LYS A 45 1.54 -3.79 6.99
N THR A 46 2.10 -2.61 7.20
CA THR A 46 1.38 -1.45 7.71
C THR A 46 0.78 -0.69 6.55
N PHE A 47 -0.54 -0.70 6.45
CA PHE A 47 -1.27 0.17 5.53
C PHE A 47 -1.48 1.51 6.20
N SER A 48 -1.16 2.59 5.49
CA SER A 48 -1.49 3.95 5.92
C SER A 48 -2.46 4.58 4.94
N TYR A 49 -3.53 5.14 5.48
CA TYR A 49 -4.47 5.97 4.74
C TYR A 49 -4.34 7.42 5.21
N VAL A 50 -4.33 8.33 4.25
CA VAL A 50 -4.25 9.77 4.48
C VAL A 50 -5.40 10.39 3.73
N SER A 51 -6.20 11.21 4.42
CA SER A 51 -7.34 11.87 3.81
C SER A 51 -6.90 12.75 2.63
N PRO A 52 -7.60 12.73 1.49
CA PRO A 52 -7.34 13.61 0.36
C PRO A 52 -7.28 15.09 0.73
N THR A 53 -8.05 15.50 1.74
CA THR A 53 -8.10 16.88 2.26
C THR A 53 -6.76 17.38 2.77
N VAL A 54 -5.90 16.49 3.28
CA VAL A 54 -4.56 16.86 3.78
C VAL A 54 -3.67 17.35 2.65
N TYR A 55 -3.82 16.80 1.44
CA TYR A 55 -3.02 17.24 0.29
C TYR A 55 -3.40 18.66 -0.17
N VAL A 56 -4.63 19.12 0.10
CA VAL A 56 -5.04 20.50 -0.20
C VAL A 56 -4.29 21.51 0.68
N ALA A 57 -3.95 21.13 1.92
CA ALA A 57 -3.15 22.00 2.80
C ALA A 57 -1.73 22.23 2.26
N PHE A 58 -1.14 21.24 1.57
CA PHE A 58 0.18 21.38 0.96
C PHE A 58 0.22 22.41 -0.18
N SER A 59 -0.92 22.79 -0.76
CA SER A 59 -0.98 23.77 -1.86
C SER A 59 -0.69 25.22 -1.42
N PHE A 60 -0.78 25.54 -0.13
CA PHE A 60 -0.69 26.91 0.40
C PHE A 60 0.77 27.39 0.62
N GLY A 61 1.71 26.96 -0.22
CA GLY A 61 3.12 27.37 -0.16
C GLY A 61 3.86 26.87 1.08
N CYS A 62 4.90 27.59 1.52
CA CYS A 62 5.80 27.15 2.61
C CYS A 62 5.07 26.95 3.94
N VAL A 63 4.17 27.86 4.31
CA VAL A 63 3.35 27.72 5.53
C VAL A 63 2.43 26.52 5.40
N GLY A 64 1.81 26.34 4.23
CA GLY A 64 1.01 25.16 3.90
C GLY A 64 1.77 23.84 4.00
N MET A 65 3.06 23.81 3.67
CA MET A 65 3.89 22.60 3.83
C MET A 65 4.08 22.20 5.29
N VAL A 66 4.40 23.16 6.17
CA VAL A 66 4.63 22.86 7.60
C VAL A 66 3.32 22.41 8.25
N VAL A 67 2.25 23.16 8.04
CA VAL A 67 0.92 22.84 8.57
C VAL A 67 0.39 21.54 7.96
N GLY A 68 0.58 21.33 6.65
CA GLY A 68 0.20 20.11 5.94
C GLY A 68 0.96 18.88 6.44
N ALA A 69 2.26 18.99 6.72
CA ALA A 69 3.04 17.93 7.33
C ALA A 69 2.52 17.59 8.74
N PHE A 70 2.19 18.60 9.54
CA PHE A 70 1.59 18.40 10.86
C PHE A 70 0.23 17.66 10.78
N PHE A 71 -0.67 18.11 9.91
CA PHE A 71 -1.94 17.42 9.66
C PHE A 71 -1.75 16.03 9.08
N TYR A 72 -0.71 15.80 8.27
CA TYR A 72 -0.38 14.49 7.76
C TYR A 72 -0.08 13.51 8.91
N PHE A 73 0.73 13.91 9.88
CA PHE A 73 1.02 13.06 11.04
C PHE A 73 -0.22 12.79 11.90
N LEU A 74 -1.07 13.79 12.11
CA LEU A 74 -2.30 13.64 12.92
C LEU A 74 -3.39 12.83 12.22
N ALA A 75 -3.61 13.05 10.93
CA ALA A 75 -4.69 12.41 10.17
C ALA A 75 -4.31 11.02 9.63
N ARG A 76 -3.05 10.59 9.80
CA ARG A 76 -2.57 9.29 9.32
C ARG A 76 -3.22 8.18 10.13
N LYS A 77 -4.14 7.45 9.50
CA LYS A 77 -4.65 6.19 10.05
C LYS A 77 -3.76 5.05 9.57
N THR A 78 -3.22 4.27 10.51
CA THR A 78 -2.42 3.08 10.21
C THR A 78 -3.12 1.81 10.65
N MET A 79 -2.99 0.76 9.85
CA MET A 79 -3.50 -0.57 10.19
C MET A 79 -2.50 -1.63 9.74
N ASP A 80 -2.16 -2.51 10.68
CA ASP A 80 -1.27 -3.63 10.40
C ASP A 80 -2.09 -4.84 9.97
N LEU A 81 -1.68 -5.43 8.85
CA LEU A 81 -2.26 -6.65 8.32
C LEU A 81 -1.15 -7.62 7.95
N THR A 82 -1.35 -8.88 8.29
CA THR A 82 -0.44 -9.95 7.90
C THR A 82 -0.91 -10.54 6.58
N ILE A 83 -0.19 -10.26 5.50
CA ILE A 83 -0.58 -10.63 4.15
C ILE A 83 0.31 -11.79 3.68
N PRO A 84 -0.26 -12.95 3.31
CA PRO A 84 0.49 -14.01 2.68
C PRO A 84 0.81 -13.62 1.23
N THR A 85 2.09 -13.64 0.89
CA THR A 85 2.59 -13.33 -0.46
C THR A 85 3.59 -14.37 -0.92
N CYS A 86 3.56 -14.71 -2.21
CA CYS A 86 4.57 -15.57 -2.82
C CYS A 86 5.86 -14.80 -3.11
N SER A 87 6.97 -15.51 -3.26
CA SER A 87 8.31 -14.95 -3.51
C SER A 87 8.35 -14.02 -4.74
N ARG A 88 7.70 -14.39 -5.84
CA ARG A 88 7.64 -13.57 -7.07
C ARG A 88 6.93 -12.23 -6.84
N CYS A 89 5.75 -12.25 -6.23
CA CYS A 89 4.99 -11.03 -5.93
C CYS A 89 5.72 -10.16 -4.90
N ARG A 90 6.42 -10.78 -3.95
CA ARG A 90 7.25 -10.08 -2.97
C ARG A 90 8.41 -9.34 -3.63
N GLN A 91 9.14 -9.96 -4.57
CA GLN A 91 10.23 -9.30 -5.30
C GLN A 91 9.75 -8.09 -6.10
N VAL A 92 8.60 -8.20 -6.78
CA VAL A 92 8.00 -7.07 -7.51
C VAL A 92 7.63 -5.94 -6.54
N TRP A 93 7.07 -6.28 -5.38
CA TRP A 93 6.72 -5.31 -4.36
C TRP A 93 7.96 -4.61 -3.79
N ASP A 94 8.97 -5.39 -3.40
CA ASP A 94 10.20 -4.85 -2.81
C ASP A 94 10.98 -3.99 -3.81
N ARG A 95 10.89 -4.31 -5.10
CA ARG A 95 11.41 -3.43 -6.15
C ARG A 95 10.60 -2.13 -6.23
N ALA A 96 9.27 -2.21 -6.25
CA ALA A 96 8.40 -1.03 -6.31
C ALA A 96 8.54 -0.10 -5.10
N SER A 97 8.80 -0.63 -3.89
CA SER A 97 8.97 0.18 -2.68
C SER A 97 10.32 0.92 -2.62
N ARG A 98 11.35 0.39 -3.27
CA ARG A 98 12.70 0.99 -3.29
C ARG A 98 12.84 2.11 -4.33
N TRP A 99 12.00 2.15 -5.36
CA TRP A 99 12.11 3.15 -6.42
C TRP A 99 11.80 4.58 -5.93
N PRO A 100 10.67 4.87 -5.27
CA PRO A 100 10.34 6.23 -4.84
C PRO A 100 11.45 6.98 -4.08
N PRO A 101 12.10 6.40 -3.05
CA PRO A 101 13.17 7.11 -2.35
C PRO A 101 14.40 7.35 -3.23
N MET A 102 14.72 6.47 -4.18
CA MET A 102 15.83 6.68 -5.11
C MET A 102 15.58 7.85 -6.06
N PHE A 103 14.36 7.99 -6.60
CA PHE A 103 14.02 9.14 -7.45
C PHE A 103 13.97 10.44 -6.66
N PHE A 104 13.45 10.40 -5.44
CA PHE A 104 13.45 11.57 -4.57
C PHE A 104 14.87 12.02 -4.24
N ALA A 105 15.74 11.09 -3.84
CA ALA A 105 17.15 11.37 -3.56
C ALA A 105 17.87 11.90 -4.81
N GLY A 106 17.69 11.26 -5.97
CA GLY A 106 18.31 11.70 -7.22
C GLY A 106 17.87 13.11 -7.64
N SER A 107 16.57 13.41 -7.55
CA SER A 107 16.05 14.74 -7.87
C SER A 107 16.51 15.81 -6.87
N LEU A 108 16.64 15.46 -5.59
CA LEU A 108 17.17 16.35 -4.55
C LEU A 108 18.64 16.71 -4.86
N VAL A 109 19.47 15.71 -5.16
CA VAL A 109 20.88 15.91 -5.52
C VAL A 109 21.00 16.77 -6.78
N ALA A 110 20.23 16.48 -7.83
CA ALA A 110 20.25 17.26 -9.06
C ALA A 110 19.86 18.73 -8.81
N THR A 111 18.85 18.98 -7.98
CA THR A 111 18.41 20.34 -7.62
C THR A 111 19.48 21.08 -6.83
N LEU A 112 20.14 20.43 -5.87
CA LEU A 112 21.23 21.02 -5.10
C LEU A 112 22.43 21.38 -5.99
N VAL A 113 22.85 20.48 -6.88
CA VAL A 113 23.95 20.72 -7.82
C VAL A 113 23.64 21.89 -8.76
N ALA A 114 22.42 21.94 -9.31
CA ALA A 114 21.98 23.05 -10.16
C ALA A 114 21.97 24.39 -9.41
N THR A 115 21.48 24.39 -8.16
CA THR A 115 21.44 25.59 -7.32
C THR A 115 22.84 26.11 -7.00
N ILE A 116 23.75 25.22 -6.59
CA ILE A 116 25.15 25.60 -6.29
C ILE A 116 25.86 26.12 -7.54
N SER A 117 25.62 25.49 -8.69
CA SER A 117 26.23 25.91 -9.97
C SER A 117 25.72 27.28 -10.43
N ALA A 118 24.41 27.53 -10.32
CA ALA A 118 23.81 28.82 -10.64
C ALA A 118 24.31 29.93 -9.70
N TRP A 119 24.53 29.60 -8.42
CA TRP A 119 25.09 30.55 -7.46
C TRP A 119 26.54 30.94 -7.82
N LYS A 120 27.37 29.97 -8.22
CA LYS A 120 28.74 30.24 -8.70
C LYS A 120 28.78 31.06 -9.99
N ALA A 121 27.78 30.90 -10.85
CA ALA A 121 27.67 31.64 -12.11
C ALA A 121 27.11 33.07 -11.95
N ALA A 122 26.89 33.54 -10.72
CA ALA A 122 26.31 34.86 -10.40
C ALA A 122 25.08 35.20 -11.26
N THR A 123 24.26 34.19 -11.56
CA THR A 123 23.12 34.38 -12.45
C THR A 123 21.97 34.96 -11.64
N ASP A 124 21.44 36.11 -12.06
CA ASP A 124 20.27 36.74 -11.40
C ASP A 124 19.01 35.87 -11.43
N ARG A 125 19.03 34.76 -12.19
CA ARG A 125 17.91 33.84 -12.39
C ARG A 125 18.02 32.56 -11.57
N LEU A 126 18.35 32.68 -10.28
CA LEU A 126 18.39 31.56 -9.33
C LEU A 126 17.04 30.81 -9.21
N TRP A 127 15.92 31.45 -9.55
CA TRP A 127 14.59 30.85 -9.49
C TRP A 127 14.33 29.78 -10.57
N LEU A 128 14.95 29.88 -11.75
CA LEU A 128 14.77 28.92 -12.85
C LEU A 128 15.19 27.49 -12.46
N PRO A 129 16.41 27.23 -11.96
CA PRO A 129 16.80 25.87 -11.57
C PRO A 129 15.95 25.33 -10.40
N MET A 130 15.49 26.20 -9.50
CA MET A 130 14.57 25.80 -8.41
C MET A 130 13.22 25.35 -8.95
N CYS A 131 12.61 26.12 -9.87
CA CYS A 131 11.32 25.77 -10.48
C CYS A 131 11.41 24.48 -11.30
N VAL A 132 12.48 24.32 -12.10
CA VAL A 132 12.71 23.10 -12.90
C VAL A 132 12.94 21.90 -12.00
N GLY A 133 13.77 22.03 -10.96
CA GLY A 133 14.02 20.98 -9.98
C GLY A 133 12.74 20.54 -9.26
N LEU A 134 11.93 21.50 -8.81
CA LEU A 134 10.64 21.24 -8.17
C LEU A 134 9.64 20.55 -9.11
N ALA A 135 9.51 21.04 -10.34
CA ALA A 135 8.63 20.43 -11.33
C ALA A 135 9.06 18.99 -11.65
N ALA A 136 10.35 18.73 -11.81
CA ALA A 136 10.88 17.39 -12.03
C ALA A 136 10.62 16.44 -10.84
N THR A 137 10.78 16.93 -9.60
CA THR A 137 10.47 16.13 -8.40
C THR A 137 8.98 15.78 -8.34
N LEU A 138 8.11 16.77 -8.59
CA LEU A 138 6.65 16.58 -8.54
C LEU A 138 6.17 15.63 -9.65
N LEU A 139 6.63 15.82 -10.88
CA LEU A 139 6.28 14.94 -12.01
C LEU A 139 6.81 13.52 -11.80
N GLY A 140 8.06 13.37 -11.34
CA GLY A 140 8.68 12.08 -11.07
C GLY A 140 7.95 11.32 -9.97
N THR A 141 7.67 11.97 -8.84
CA THR A 141 6.93 11.36 -7.72
C THR A 141 5.50 11.00 -8.12
N PHE A 142 4.81 11.85 -8.89
CA PHE A 142 3.47 11.57 -9.39
C PHE A 142 3.44 10.39 -10.38
N ALA A 143 4.38 10.33 -11.32
CA ALA A 143 4.52 9.22 -12.26
C ALA A 143 4.82 7.89 -11.54
N LEU A 144 5.68 7.91 -10.52
CA LEU A 144 5.96 6.73 -9.71
C LEU A 144 4.77 6.33 -8.86
N HIS A 145 4.06 7.30 -8.28
CA HIS A 145 2.86 7.05 -7.51
C HIS A 145 1.83 6.33 -8.37
N SER A 146 1.50 6.89 -9.55
CA SER A 146 0.56 6.32 -10.54
C SER A 146 0.95 4.94 -11.09
N ARG A 147 2.25 4.61 -11.18
CA ARG A 147 2.70 3.25 -11.52
C ARG A 147 2.61 2.30 -10.33
N SER A 148 2.99 2.77 -9.13
CA SER A 148 2.93 2.00 -7.89
C SER A 148 1.51 1.56 -7.55
N ARG A 149 0.55 2.50 -7.65
CA ARG A 149 -0.55 2.35 -8.62
C ARG A 149 -1.09 0.92 -8.80
N LYS A 150 -1.00 0.50 -10.04
CA LYS A 150 -1.56 -0.73 -10.60
C LYS A 150 -1.06 -2.02 -9.95
N SER A 151 0.11 -1.99 -9.29
CA SER A 151 0.76 -3.21 -8.80
C SER A 151 0.64 -3.42 -7.29
N SER A 152 0.23 -2.42 -6.51
CA SER A 152 0.21 -2.51 -5.05
C SER A 152 -1.19 -2.86 -4.52
N LEU A 153 -1.24 -3.53 -3.36
CA LEU A 153 -2.46 -3.49 -2.55
C LEU A 153 -2.50 -2.15 -1.83
N TRP A 154 -3.69 -1.66 -1.56
CA TRP A 154 -3.88 -0.34 -1.01
C TRP A 154 -5.20 -0.21 -0.31
N ALA A 155 -5.16 0.50 0.81
CA ALA A 155 -6.35 0.85 1.55
C ALA A 155 -7.01 2.07 0.90
N LYS A 156 -8.24 1.89 0.40
CA LYS A 156 -9.09 2.98 -0.08
C LYS A 156 -9.67 3.78 1.09
N SER A 157 -10.01 3.11 2.18
CA SER A 157 -10.42 3.71 3.44
C SER A 157 -10.02 2.79 4.61
N ILE A 158 -9.78 3.38 5.77
CA ILE A 158 -9.50 2.67 7.01
C ILE A 158 -10.47 3.20 8.08
N ASP A 159 -11.37 2.33 8.51
CA ASP A 159 -12.26 2.55 9.65
C ASP A 159 -11.63 1.97 10.93
N GLU A 160 -12.28 2.22 12.07
CA GLU A 160 -11.83 1.67 13.34
C GLU A 160 -11.91 0.14 13.42
N SER A 161 -12.84 -0.49 12.68
CA SER A 161 -13.05 -1.93 12.71
C SER A 161 -12.57 -2.67 11.46
N ALA A 162 -12.41 -1.98 10.32
CA ALA A 162 -12.07 -2.62 9.05
C ALA A 162 -11.33 -1.67 8.08
N ALA A 163 -10.57 -2.26 7.17
CA ALA A 163 -9.97 -1.54 6.04
C ALA A 163 -10.58 -2.01 4.71
N VAL A 164 -10.88 -1.07 3.82
CA VAL A 164 -11.32 -1.38 2.46
C VAL A 164 -10.08 -1.47 1.58
N ILE A 165 -9.71 -2.69 1.18
CA ILE A 165 -8.49 -2.96 0.42
C ILE A 165 -8.86 -3.20 -1.05
N VAL A 166 -8.14 -2.54 -1.94
CA VAL A 166 -8.25 -2.71 -3.39
C VAL A 166 -7.05 -3.52 -3.90
N GLY A 167 -7.26 -4.31 -4.97
CA GLY A 167 -6.22 -5.10 -5.62
C GLY A 167 -6.05 -6.53 -5.09
N ILE A 168 -6.99 -7.02 -4.26
CA ILE A 168 -7.01 -8.42 -3.82
C ILE A 168 -7.46 -9.31 -4.99
N HIS A 169 -6.77 -10.43 -5.19
CA HIS A 169 -7.14 -11.42 -6.20
C HIS A 169 -8.56 -11.99 -5.94
N PRO A 170 -9.42 -12.16 -6.97
CA PRO A 170 -10.81 -12.56 -6.78
C PRO A 170 -10.99 -13.91 -6.10
N THR A 171 -10.06 -14.86 -6.28
CA THR A 171 -10.10 -16.16 -5.59
C THR A 171 -10.01 -16.01 -4.07
N VAL A 172 -9.13 -15.12 -3.60
CA VAL A 172 -8.94 -14.82 -2.18
C VAL A 172 -10.16 -14.09 -1.64
N VAL A 173 -10.77 -13.18 -2.42
CA VAL A 173 -12.03 -12.52 -2.05
C VAL A 173 -13.16 -13.52 -1.92
N ALA A 174 -13.27 -14.48 -2.86
CA ALA A 174 -14.29 -15.52 -2.81
C ALA A 174 -14.15 -16.39 -1.55
N GLU A 175 -12.91 -16.68 -1.16
CA GLU A 175 -12.62 -17.45 0.05
C GLU A 175 -12.89 -16.65 1.33
N LEU A 176 -12.52 -15.37 1.38
CA LEU A 176 -12.82 -14.47 2.51
C LEU A 176 -14.32 -14.19 2.65
N ARG A 177 -15.07 -14.20 1.54
CA ARG A 177 -16.54 -14.07 1.56
C ARG A 177 -17.24 -15.30 2.09
N ARG A 178 -16.60 -16.47 2.08
CA ARG A 178 -17.19 -17.63 2.73
C ARG A 178 -17.29 -17.26 4.21
N PRO A 179 -18.51 -17.13 4.78
CA PRO A 179 -18.63 -16.90 6.21
C PRO A 179 -17.80 -17.98 6.89
N ALA A 180 -17.02 -17.60 7.91
CA ALA A 180 -16.16 -18.49 8.67
C ALA A 180 -17.00 -19.57 9.38
N ARG A 181 -17.59 -20.48 8.59
CA ARG A 181 -18.51 -21.53 9.02
C ARG A 181 -17.78 -22.60 9.84
N SER A 182 -16.45 -22.61 9.84
CA SER A 182 -15.66 -23.67 10.45
C SER A 182 -15.21 -23.40 11.90
N ASN A 183 -15.16 -22.15 12.36
CA ASN A 183 -14.61 -21.86 13.71
C ASN A 183 -15.66 -21.71 14.80
N VAL A 184 -16.94 -21.49 14.44
CA VAL A 184 -18.01 -21.48 15.43
C VAL A 184 -18.25 -22.89 15.98
N ILE A 185 -18.09 -23.93 15.15
CA ILE A 185 -18.29 -25.33 15.58
C ILE A 185 -17.11 -25.80 16.45
N ALA A 186 -15.87 -25.38 16.17
CA ALA A 186 -14.71 -25.76 16.96
C ALA A 186 -14.69 -25.13 18.37
N CYS A 187 -15.12 -23.86 18.52
CA CYS A 187 -15.23 -23.25 19.85
C CYS A 187 -16.44 -23.78 20.63
N ALA A 188 -17.56 -24.11 19.96
CA ALA A 188 -18.69 -24.74 20.62
C ALA A 188 -18.35 -26.14 21.15
N ALA A 189 -17.58 -26.93 20.39
CA ALA A 189 -17.15 -28.27 20.80
C ALA A 189 -16.16 -28.25 21.99
N VAL A 190 -15.27 -27.24 22.06
CA VAL A 190 -14.36 -27.09 23.22
C VAL A 190 -15.14 -26.68 24.48
N SER A 191 -16.18 -25.86 24.34
CA SER A 191 -16.99 -25.43 25.49
C SER A 191 -17.88 -26.53 26.08
N ASP A 192 -18.24 -27.56 25.32
CA ASP A 192 -19.09 -28.66 25.80
C ASP A 192 -18.25 -29.75 26.50
N SER A 193 -17.00 -29.95 26.08
CA SER A 193 -16.09 -30.92 26.70
C SER A 193 -15.73 -30.55 28.14
N ASP A 194 -15.52 -29.27 28.44
CA ASP A 194 -15.22 -28.80 29.81
C ASP A 194 -16.44 -28.88 30.75
N ARG A 195 -17.65 -28.95 30.22
CA ARG A 195 -18.88 -29.06 31.04
C ARG A 195 -19.11 -30.47 31.55
N SER A 196 -18.49 -31.48 30.94
CA SER A 196 -18.66 -32.90 31.28
C SER A 196 -17.73 -33.41 32.39
N LEU A 197 -16.71 -32.64 32.79
CA LEU A 197 -15.71 -33.05 33.79
C LEU A 197 -15.99 -32.56 35.23
N ASN A 198 -17.09 -31.83 35.45
CA ASN A 198 -17.40 -31.21 36.75
C ASN A 198 -18.67 -31.77 37.42
N VAL A 199 -19.04 -33.01 37.09
CA VAL A 199 -20.16 -33.74 37.73
C VAL A 199 -19.62 -35.01 38.36
N THR A 200 -18.91 -34.86 39.48
CA THR A 200 -18.61 -35.93 40.45
C THR A 200 -18.43 -35.33 41.83
#